data_AF-A0A7C3CZ42-F1
#
_entry.id   AF-A0A7C3CZ42-F1
#
_cell.length_a   1.000
_cell.length_b   1.000
_cell.length_c   1.000
_cell.angle_alpha   90.00
_cell.angle_beta   90.00
_cell.angle_gamma   90.00
#
_symmetry.space_group_name_H-M   'P 1'
#
loop_
_entity.id
_entity.type
_entity.pdbx_description
1 polymer ?
#
loop_
_entity_poly.entity_id
_entity_poly.type
_entity_poly.pdbx_seq_one_letter_code
_entity_poly.pdbx_strand_id
1 'polypeptide(L)'
;PLDKAEVSRIYDETRLLGRLVDDLRELALADAGQLRLDIRPIQVADTIRSTVEGLSLAAEAQEVKLAVDLPDSLPRVQADADRLAQVLRNLLVNALRHTPPGGQVTVSAQEQAEAVEIAVADTGEGIAPEDLPRVFDRFWRADRARSGGGSGLGLSVAQSLVEAQGGRIWAESVPGVGSVFRLTLPAETLCGGETDHGG
;
A
#
# COMPACT_ATOMS: atom_id res chain seq x y z
N PRO A 1 5.75 -33.02 23.97
CA PRO A 1 6.36 -31.73 23.60
C PRO A 1 5.94 -31.36 22.17
N LEU A 2 5.35 -30.17 21.97
CA LEU A 2 5.03 -29.67 20.62
C LEU A 2 6.34 -29.51 19.83
N ASP A 3 6.35 -29.97 18.58
CA ASP A 3 7.50 -29.80 17.69
C ASP A 3 7.67 -28.30 17.35
N LYS A 4 8.91 -27.84 17.10
CA LYS A 4 9.20 -26.46 16.70
C LYS A 4 8.40 -26.05 15.45
N ALA A 5 8.16 -26.98 14.53
CA ALA A 5 7.34 -26.75 13.35
C ALA A 5 5.86 -26.49 13.68
N GLU A 6 5.30 -27.19 14.68
CA GLU A 6 3.93 -26.99 15.15
C GLU A 6 3.78 -25.65 15.87
N VAL A 7 4.76 -25.27 16.70
CA VAL A 7 4.79 -23.97 17.39
C VAL A 7 4.88 -22.82 16.38
N SER A 8 5.71 -22.94 15.33
CA SER A 8 5.81 -21.93 14.26
C SER A 8 4.49 -21.75 13.53
N ARG A 9 3.82 -22.85 13.15
CA ARG A 9 2.53 -22.79 12.46
C ARG A 9 1.44 -22.12 13.32
N ILE A 10 1.35 -22.48 14.60
CA ILE A 10 0.39 -21.86 15.52
C ILE A 10 0.68 -20.37 15.68
N TYR A 11 1.96 -19.99 15.77
CA TYR A 11 2.38 -18.60 15.87
C TYR A 11 2.01 -17.79 14.62
N ASP A 12 2.25 -18.33 13.43
CA ASP A 12 1.89 -17.71 12.16
C ASP A 12 0.37 -17.53 12.01
N GLU A 13 -0.39 -18.56 12.38
CA GLU A 13 -1.86 -18.53 12.38
C GLU A 13 -2.41 -17.49 13.37
N THR A 14 -1.80 -17.38 14.55
CA THR A 14 -2.19 -16.38 15.56
C THR A 14 -1.92 -14.96 15.07
N ARG A 15 -0.80 -14.72 14.37
CA ARG A 15 -0.50 -13.42 13.76
C ARG A 15 -1.39 -13.11 12.57
N LEU A 16 -1.82 -14.12 11.82
CA LEU A 16 -2.83 -13.94 10.78
C LEU A 16 -4.17 -13.51 11.39
N LEU A 17 -4.63 -14.20 12.43
CA LEU A 17 -5.87 -13.85 13.14
C LEU A 17 -5.82 -12.45 13.74
N GLY A 18 -4.69 -12.07 14.36
CA GLY A 18 -4.50 -10.71 14.89
C GLY A 18 -4.65 -9.65 13.80
N ARG A 19 -3.93 -9.82 12.67
CA ARG A 19 -4.04 -8.91 11.51
C ARG A 19 -5.45 -8.86 10.94
N LEU A 20 -6.15 -9.99 10.85
CA LEU A 20 -7.54 -10.04 10.39
C LEU A 20 -8.48 -9.22 11.27
N VAL A 21 -8.33 -9.33 12.59
CA VAL A 21 -9.14 -8.56 13.55
C VAL A 21 -8.85 -7.07 13.40
N ASP A 22 -7.58 -6.70 13.27
CA ASP A 22 -7.17 -5.30 13.06
C ASP A 22 -7.70 -4.73 11.74
N ASP A 23 -7.54 -5.47 10.63
CA ASP A 23 -8.07 -5.10 9.30
C ASP A 23 -9.60 -4.89 9.35
N LEU A 24 -10.33 -5.80 9.98
CA LEU A 24 -11.79 -5.71 10.12
C LEU A 24 -12.21 -4.52 10.97
N ARG A 25 -11.51 -4.28 12.08
CA ARG A 25 -11.77 -3.13 12.95
C ARG A 25 -11.55 -1.83 12.18
N GLU A 26 -10.49 -1.76 11.39
CA GLU A 26 -10.17 -0.59 10.61
C GLU A 26 -11.21 -0.30 9.52
N LEU A 27 -11.61 -1.33 8.78
CA LEU A 27 -12.70 -1.22 7.80
C LEU A 27 -14.01 -0.75 8.46
N ALA A 28 -14.34 -1.29 9.63
CA ALA A 28 -15.54 -0.88 10.37
C ALA A 28 -15.48 0.59 10.82
N LEU A 29 -14.30 1.06 11.26
CA LEU A 29 -14.09 2.46 11.65
C LEU A 29 -14.14 3.40 10.44
N ALA A 30 -13.57 3.00 9.31
CA ALA A 30 -13.63 3.77 8.07
C ALA A 30 -15.07 3.89 7.55
N ASP A 31 -15.83 2.78 7.49
CA ASP A 31 -17.24 2.76 7.07
C ASP A 31 -18.13 3.65 7.94
N ALA A 32 -17.84 3.70 9.24
CA ALA A 32 -18.56 4.54 10.19
C ALA A 32 -18.11 6.02 10.18
N GLY A 33 -17.10 6.39 9.39
CA GLY A 33 -16.49 7.73 9.42
C GLY A 33 -15.82 8.06 10.76
N GLN A 34 -15.47 7.04 11.55
CA GLN A 34 -14.90 7.16 12.89
C GLN A 34 -13.38 6.94 12.92
N LEU A 35 -12.77 6.72 11.76
CA LEU A 35 -11.32 6.60 11.65
C LEU A 35 -10.68 7.95 12.01
N ARG A 36 -9.97 7.99 13.13
CA ARG A 36 -9.19 9.15 13.54
C ARG A 36 -7.89 9.17 12.75
N LEU A 37 -7.69 10.23 11.98
CA LEU A 37 -6.51 10.48 11.17
C LEU A 37 -5.73 11.65 11.76
N ASP A 38 -4.42 11.50 11.90
CA ASP A 38 -3.50 12.60 12.23
C ASP A 38 -3.00 13.25 10.94
N ILE A 39 -3.89 14.00 10.28
CA ILE A 39 -3.56 14.68 9.02
C ILE A 39 -2.62 15.86 9.30
N ARG A 40 -1.42 15.78 8.74
CA ARG A 40 -0.42 16.84 8.82
C ARG A 40 0.43 16.88 7.55
N PRO A 41 1.18 17.96 7.30
CA PRO A 41 2.14 17.98 6.22
C PRO A 41 3.24 16.93 6.43
N ILE A 42 3.40 15.99 5.48
CA ILE A 42 4.43 14.94 5.54
C ILE A 42 5.27 14.89 4.26
N GLN A 43 6.51 14.44 4.39
CA GLN A 43 7.35 14.15 3.23
C GLN A 43 7.08 12.70 2.77
N VAL A 44 6.46 12.55 1.59
CA VAL A 44 6.10 11.24 1.03
C VAL A 44 7.33 10.33 0.86
N ALA A 45 8.44 10.91 0.40
CA ALA A 45 9.69 10.18 0.17
C ALA A 45 10.20 9.44 1.41
N ASP A 46 10.11 10.05 2.59
CA ASP A 46 10.60 9.44 3.85
C ASP A 46 9.73 8.23 4.24
N THR A 47 8.42 8.34 4.03
CA THR A 47 7.48 7.25 4.30
C THR A 47 7.68 6.08 3.33
N ILE A 48 7.95 6.38 2.05
CA ILE A 48 8.29 5.36 1.04
C ILE A 48 9.58 4.65 1.41
N ARG A 49 10.67 5.40 1.67
CA ARG A 49 11.99 4.83 1.97
C ARG A 49 11.95 3.94 3.20
N SER A 50 11.38 4.41 4.30
CA SER A 50 11.27 3.63 5.54
C SER A 50 10.41 2.38 5.37
N THR A 51 9.32 2.45 4.61
CA THR A 51 8.46 1.28 4.38
C THR A 51 9.16 0.23 3.50
N VAL A 52 9.87 0.67 2.46
CA VAL A 52 10.64 -0.22 1.56
C VAL A 52 11.81 -0.86 2.32
N GLU A 53 12.53 -0.10 3.14
CA GLU A 53 13.60 -0.62 3.98
C GLU A 53 13.10 -1.71 4.93
N GLY A 54 11.94 -1.51 5.55
CA GLY A 54 11.31 -2.51 6.44
C GLY A 54 10.91 -3.82 5.75
N LEU A 55 10.82 -3.86 4.41
CA LEU A 55 10.47 -5.04 3.62
C LEU A 55 11.64 -5.62 2.83
N SER A 56 12.83 -5.02 2.93
CA SER A 56 14.05 -5.45 2.22
C SER A 56 14.36 -6.94 2.46
N LEU A 57 14.42 -7.38 3.71
CA LEU A 57 14.70 -8.77 4.08
C LEU A 57 13.63 -9.75 3.55
N ALA A 58 12.36 -9.33 3.52
CA ALA A 58 11.28 -10.17 3.01
C ALA A 58 11.34 -10.31 1.48
N ALA A 59 11.76 -9.25 0.79
CA ALA A 59 11.98 -9.27 -0.66
C ALA A 59 13.21 -10.12 -1.02
N GLU A 60 14.31 -9.98 -0.29
CA GLU A 60 15.52 -10.81 -0.45
C GLU A 60 15.22 -12.29 -0.22
N ALA A 61 14.46 -12.63 0.82
CA ALA A 61 14.06 -14.02 1.08
C ALA A 61 13.17 -14.63 -0.02
N GLN A 62 12.52 -13.81 -0.85
CA GLN A 62 11.73 -14.23 -2.00
C GLN A 62 12.49 -14.07 -3.32
N GLU A 63 13.75 -13.66 -3.28
CA GLU A 63 14.59 -13.36 -4.45
C GLU A 63 13.97 -12.30 -5.38
N VAL A 64 13.22 -11.35 -4.82
CA VAL A 64 12.60 -10.24 -5.56
C VAL A 64 13.38 -8.96 -5.32
N LYS A 65 13.73 -8.24 -6.39
CA LYS A 65 14.40 -6.94 -6.29
C LYS A 65 13.40 -5.87 -5.87
N LEU A 66 13.65 -5.21 -4.74
CA LEU A 66 12.87 -4.06 -4.30
C LEU A 66 13.62 -2.76 -4.64
N ALA A 67 12.97 -1.84 -5.35
CA ALA A 67 13.56 -0.59 -5.82
C ALA A 67 12.70 0.63 -5.47
N VAL A 68 13.36 1.77 -5.31
CA VAL A 68 12.74 3.08 -5.06
C VAL A 68 13.22 4.04 -6.14
N ASP A 69 12.27 4.61 -6.88
CA ASP A 69 12.52 5.57 -7.95
C ASP A 69 11.76 6.87 -7.66
N LEU A 70 12.43 7.81 -7.00
CA LEU A 70 11.84 9.07 -6.55
C LEU A 70 12.60 10.24 -7.18
N PRO A 71 11.90 11.32 -7.59
CA PRO A 71 12.56 12.54 -8.00
C PRO A 71 13.29 13.19 -6.81
N ASP A 72 14.21 14.11 -7.10
CA ASP A 72 15.03 14.81 -6.10
C ASP A 72 14.18 15.57 -5.07
N SER A 73 13.03 16.09 -5.50
CA SER A 73 12.07 16.80 -4.67
C SER A 73 10.64 16.39 -4.99
N LEU A 74 9.83 16.25 -3.94
CA LEU A 74 8.37 16.11 -4.03
C LEU A 74 7.74 17.13 -3.07
N PRO A 75 6.59 17.72 -3.42
CA PRO A 75 5.83 18.52 -2.47
C PRO A 75 5.40 17.65 -1.30
N ARG A 76 5.19 18.29 -0.14
CA ARG A 76 4.57 17.64 1.00
C ARG A 76 3.11 17.35 0.70
N VAL A 77 2.54 16.35 1.36
CA VAL A 77 1.11 16.02 1.28
C VAL A 77 0.46 16.20 2.64
N GLN A 78 -0.84 16.53 2.64
CA GLN A 78 -1.65 16.55 3.85
C GLN A 78 -2.16 15.13 4.12
N ALA A 79 -1.42 14.36 4.92
CA ALA A 79 -1.72 12.95 5.16
C ALA A 79 -1.28 12.49 6.55
N ASP A 80 -1.78 11.32 6.95
CA ASP A 80 -1.32 10.60 8.13
C ASP A 80 -0.18 9.65 7.71
N ALA A 81 1.02 9.89 8.22
CA ALA A 81 2.21 9.13 7.84
C ALA A 81 2.09 7.63 8.19
N ASP A 82 1.47 7.29 9.32
CA ASP A 82 1.34 5.91 9.76
C ASP A 82 0.36 5.15 8.87
N ARG A 83 -0.72 5.82 8.44
CA ARG A 83 -1.70 5.28 7.49
C ARG A 83 -1.14 5.16 6.09
N LEU A 84 -0.38 6.14 5.61
CA LEU A 84 0.33 6.01 4.34
C LEU A 84 1.32 4.84 4.37
N ALA A 85 2.11 4.70 5.44
CA ALA A 85 3.02 3.56 5.59
C ALA A 85 2.24 2.23 5.59
N GLN A 86 1.06 2.19 6.18
CA GLN A 86 0.19 1.01 6.16
C GLN A 86 -0.34 0.68 4.76
N VAL A 87 -0.80 1.68 4.01
CA VAL A 87 -1.19 1.54 2.60
C VAL A 87 -0.03 0.96 1.80
N LEU A 88 1.16 1.54 1.91
CA LEU A 88 2.36 1.08 1.20
C LEU A 88 2.74 -0.35 1.58
N ARG A 89 2.66 -0.73 2.87
CA ARG A 89 2.90 -2.11 3.30
C ARG A 89 1.90 -3.07 2.65
N ASN A 90 0.62 -2.72 2.59
CA ASN A 90 -0.41 -3.57 1.99
C ASN A 90 -0.15 -3.78 0.49
N LEU A 91 0.22 -2.72 -0.23
CA LEU A 91 0.56 -2.79 -1.66
C LEU A 91 1.84 -3.58 -1.90
N LEU A 92 2.90 -3.32 -1.13
CA LEU A 92 4.20 -4.00 -1.28
C LEU A 92 4.13 -5.48 -0.93
N VAL A 93 3.42 -5.85 0.15
CA VAL A 93 3.22 -7.27 0.50
C VAL A 93 2.42 -7.98 -0.59
N ASN A 94 1.46 -7.30 -1.21
CA ASN A 94 0.73 -7.84 -2.37
C ASN A 94 1.66 -8.03 -3.57
N ALA A 95 2.42 -7.00 -3.93
CA ALA A 95 3.38 -7.02 -5.03
C ALA A 95 4.41 -8.15 -4.87
N LEU A 96 5.04 -8.26 -3.69
CA LEU A 96 6.02 -9.32 -3.40
C LEU A 96 5.40 -10.72 -3.52
N ARG A 97 4.18 -10.91 -3.01
CA ARG A 97 3.49 -12.21 -3.08
C ARG A 97 3.24 -12.67 -4.52
N HIS A 98 2.91 -11.75 -5.41
CA HIS A 98 2.54 -12.06 -6.80
C HIS A 98 3.71 -11.94 -7.78
N THR A 99 4.89 -11.54 -7.30
CA THR A 99 6.13 -11.48 -8.08
C THR A 99 6.92 -12.77 -7.90
N PRO A 100 7.26 -13.49 -8.98
CA PRO A 100 8.08 -14.68 -8.88
C PRO A 100 9.54 -14.34 -8.53
N PRO A 101 10.32 -15.32 -8.01
CA PRO A 101 11.77 -15.19 -7.83
C PRO A 101 12.47 -14.66 -9.10
N GLY A 102 13.37 -13.69 -8.92
CA GLY A 102 14.06 -12.99 -10.01
C GLY A 102 13.29 -11.79 -10.59
N GLY A 103 12.06 -11.55 -10.13
CA GLY A 103 11.27 -10.38 -10.52
C GLY A 103 11.66 -9.10 -9.77
N GLN A 104 10.90 -8.03 -10.02
CA GLN A 104 11.14 -6.72 -9.44
C GLN A 104 9.84 -6.05 -8.97
N VAL A 105 9.94 -5.35 -7.84
CA VAL A 105 8.93 -4.41 -7.36
C VAL A 105 9.58 -3.02 -7.23
N THR A 106 8.96 -2.01 -7.82
CA THR A 106 9.45 -0.62 -7.82
C THR A 106 8.39 0.29 -7.22
N VAL A 107 8.77 1.10 -6.23
CA VAL A 107 7.95 2.18 -5.72
C VAL A 107 8.44 3.50 -6.31
N SER A 108 7.55 4.24 -6.95
CA SER A 108 7.83 5.57 -7.47
C SER A 108 6.80 6.58 -7.01
N ALA A 109 7.15 7.86 -7.11
CA ALA A 109 6.21 8.94 -6.85
C ALA A 109 6.49 10.14 -7.75
N GLN A 110 5.45 10.87 -8.11
CA GLN A 110 5.52 12.04 -8.97
C GLN A 110 4.55 13.11 -8.50
N GLU A 111 4.95 14.37 -8.69
CA GLU A 111 4.07 15.51 -8.48
C GLU A 111 3.02 15.57 -9.59
N GLN A 112 1.77 15.83 -9.20
CA GLN A 112 0.68 16.24 -10.07
C GLN A 112 0.16 17.61 -9.60
N ALA A 113 -0.71 18.24 -10.40
CA ALA A 113 -1.15 19.62 -10.18
C ALA A 113 -1.66 19.92 -8.75
N GLU A 114 -2.39 19.00 -8.13
CA GLU A 114 -3.00 19.18 -6.79
C GLU A 114 -2.72 18.00 -5.84
N ALA A 115 -1.84 17.08 -6.24
CA ALA A 115 -1.62 15.82 -5.54
C ALA A 115 -0.22 15.27 -5.78
N VAL A 116 0.22 14.36 -4.92
CA VAL A 116 1.34 13.46 -5.22
C VAL A 116 0.77 12.10 -5.58
N GLU A 117 1.13 11.59 -6.76
CA GLU A 117 0.84 10.22 -7.15
C GLU A 117 1.99 9.32 -6.72
N ILE A 118 1.66 8.19 -6.10
CA ILE A 118 2.59 7.13 -5.71
C ILE A 118 2.18 5.88 -6.47
N ALA A 119 3.15 5.19 -7.06
CA ALA A 119 2.95 3.96 -7.80
C ALA A 119 3.78 2.82 -7.19
N VAL A 120 3.18 1.64 -7.07
CA VAL A 120 3.84 0.38 -6.74
C VAL A 120 3.67 -0.54 -7.94
N ALA A 121 4.75 -0.73 -8.70
CA ALA A 121 4.80 -1.54 -9.90
C ALA A 121 5.51 -2.86 -9.62
N ASP A 122 4.96 -3.97 -10.07
CA ASP A 122 5.55 -5.30 -9.99
C ASP A 122 5.66 -5.97 -11.37
N THR A 123 6.57 -6.93 -11.48
CA THR A 123 6.74 -7.78 -12.68
C THR A 123 6.14 -9.17 -12.48
N GLY A 124 5.01 -9.23 -11.75
CA GLY A 124 4.35 -10.47 -11.36
C GLY A 124 3.48 -11.11 -12.43
N GLU A 125 2.61 -12.02 -12.01
CA GLU A 125 1.69 -12.75 -12.89
C GLU A 125 0.63 -11.85 -13.58
N GLY A 126 0.46 -10.62 -13.08
CA GLY A 126 -0.57 -9.70 -13.54
C GLY A 126 -1.98 -10.12 -13.12
N ILE A 127 -2.96 -9.29 -13.47
CA ILE A 127 -4.36 -9.45 -13.07
C ILE A 127 -5.22 -9.49 -14.32
N ALA A 128 -6.17 -10.44 -14.37
CA ALA A 128 -7.10 -10.56 -15.48
C ALA A 128 -8.00 -9.29 -15.58
N PRO A 129 -8.32 -8.79 -16.79
CA PRO A 129 -9.15 -7.60 -16.95
C PRO A 129 -10.52 -7.67 -16.25
N GLU A 130 -11.13 -8.85 -16.19
CA GLU A 130 -12.38 -9.13 -15.49
C GLU A 130 -12.28 -9.05 -13.96
N ASP A 131 -11.07 -9.19 -13.43
CA ASP A 131 -10.76 -9.20 -12.01
C ASP A 131 -10.32 -7.83 -11.50
N LEU A 132 -9.74 -6.98 -12.35
CA LEU A 132 -9.30 -5.62 -12.02
C LEU A 132 -10.35 -4.77 -11.28
N PRO A 133 -11.65 -4.76 -11.65
CA PRO A 133 -12.66 -3.99 -10.93
C PRO A 133 -12.91 -4.47 -9.49
N ARG A 134 -12.48 -5.68 -9.15
CA ARG A 134 -12.79 -6.36 -7.89
C ARG A 134 -11.58 -6.50 -6.97
N VAL A 135 -10.39 -6.07 -7.38
CA VAL A 135 -9.15 -6.27 -6.59
C VAL A 135 -9.17 -5.58 -5.23
N PHE A 136 -9.99 -4.54 -5.08
CA PHE A 136 -10.20 -3.83 -3.82
C PHE A 136 -11.44 -4.31 -3.04
N ASP A 137 -12.20 -5.27 -3.58
CA ASP A 137 -13.33 -5.87 -2.86
C ASP A 137 -12.82 -6.63 -1.62
N ARG A 138 -13.59 -6.56 -0.53
CA ARG A 138 -13.27 -7.28 0.70
C ARG A 138 -13.28 -8.79 0.45
N PHE A 139 -12.27 -9.47 1.00
CA PHE A 139 -12.07 -10.92 0.88
C PHE A 139 -11.85 -11.40 -0.56
N TRP A 140 -11.61 -10.49 -1.50
CA TRP A 140 -11.38 -10.87 -2.89
C TRP A 140 -10.01 -11.51 -3.09
N ARG A 141 -10.00 -12.56 -3.91
CA ARG A 141 -8.81 -13.30 -4.34
C ARG A 141 -9.05 -13.86 -5.75
N ALA A 142 -8.10 -13.65 -6.66
CA ALA A 142 -8.16 -14.20 -8.02
C ALA A 142 -8.23 -15.74 -8.03
N ASP A 143 -7.52 -16.39 -7.10
CA ASP A 143 -7.40 -17.85 -7.08
C ASP A 143 -7.74 -18.40 -5.67
N ARG A 144 -8.96 -18.92 -5.51
CA ARG A 144 -9.45 -19.48 -4.23
C ARG A 144 -8.74 -20.79 -3.84
N ALA A 145 -8.11 -21.48 -4.80
CA ALA A 145 -7.49 -22.79 -4.61
C ALA A 145 -6.05 -22.72 -4.08
N ARG A 146 -5.37 -21.56 -4.18
CA ARG A 146 -4.02 -21.38 -3.64
C ARG A 146 -4.09 -21.14 -2.13
N SER A 147 -3.55 -22.07 -1.36
CA SER A 147 -3.29 -21.99 0.09
C SER A 147 -2.31 -20.89 0.51
N GLY A 148 -1.96 -19.96 -0.39
CA GLY A 148 -1.07 -18.82 -0.14
C GLY A 148 -1.73 -17.80 0.77
N GLY A 149 -1.17 -17.64 1.98
CA GLY A 149 -1.69 -16.80 3.05
C GLY A 149 -1.94 -15.35 2.63
N GLY A 150 -3.21 -14.96 2.64
CA GLY A 150 -3.68 -13.59 2.45
C GLY A 150 -5.15 -13.49 2.83
N SER A 151 -5.49 -12.49 3.67
CA SER A 151 -6.85 -12.25 4.14
C SER A 151 -7.83 -11.83 3.05
N GLY A 152 -7.31 -11.31 1.93
CA GLY A 152 -8.11 -10.57 0.94
C GLY A 152 -8.61 -9.22 1.47
N LEU A 153 -8.10 -8.75 2.62
CA LEU A 153 -8.49 -7.46 3.20
C LEU A 153 -7.47 -6.34 2.94
N GLY A 154 -6.19 -6.67 2.73
CA GLY A 154 -5.13 -5.67 2.63
C GLY A 154 -5.37 -4.58 1.56
N LEU A 155 -5.80 -4.94 0.36
CA LEU A 155 -6.12 -3.97 -0.69
C LEU A 155 -7.38 -3.14 -0.35
N SER A 156 -8.40 -3.76 0.23
CA SER A 156 -9.60 -3.04 0.69
C SER A 156 -9.30 -2.04 1.82
N VAL A 157 -8.42 -2.42 2.76
CA VAL A 157 -7.92 -1.52 3.82
C VAL A 157 -7.13 -0.37 3.21
N ALA A 158 -6.24 -0.67 2.25
CA ALA A 158 -5.48 0.35 1.55
C ALA A 158 -6.40 1.36 0.85
N GLN A 159 -7.45 0.88 0.19
CA GLN A 159 -8.46 1.75 -0.43
C GLN A 159 -9.16 2.63 0.61
N SER A 160 -9.71 2.05 1.67
CA SER A 160 -10.40 2.82 2.70
C SER A 160 -9.50 3.87 3.36
N LEU A 161 -8.21 3.57 3.57
CA LEU A 161 -7.24 4.51 4.14
C LEU A 161 -6.87 5.65 3.18
N VAL A 162 -6.73 5.36 1.89
CA VAL A 162 -6.47 6.40 0.88
C VAL A 162 -7.67 7.31 0.73
N GLU A 163 -8.87 6.74 0.63
CA GLU A 163 -10.13 7.50 0.49
C GLU A 163 -10.43 8.34 1.73
N ALA A 164 -10.18 7.82 2.94
CA ALA A 164 -10.35 8.57 4.18
C ALA A 164 -9.41 9.79 4.29
N GLN A 165 -8.29 9.77 3.56
CA GLN A 165 -7.34 10.89 3.46
C GLN A 165 -7.62 11.81 2.26
N GLY A 166 -8.75 11.64 1.58
CA GLY A 166 -9.13 12.46 0.41
C GLY A 166 -8.39 12.10 -0.88
N GLY A 167 -7.70 10.96 -0.89
CA GLY A 167 -6.98 10.43 -2.04
C GLY A 167 -7.83 9.55 -2.95
N ARG A 168 -7.18 8.97 -3.96
CA ARG A 168 -7.75 7.91 -4.80
C ARG A 168 -6.76 6.78 -4.96
N ILE A 169 -7.23 5.56 -5.13
CA ILE A 169 -6.39 4.39 -5.44
C ILE A 169 -6.99 3.62 -6.62
N TRP A 170 -6.15 3.08 -7.49
CA TRP A 170 -6.56 2.24 -8.61
C TRP A 170 -5.44 1.28 -9.02
N ALA A 171 -5.76 0.34 -9.90
CA ALA A 171 -4.81 -0.64 -10.41
C ALA A 171 -4.86 -0.71 -11.94
N GLU A 172 -3.70 -0.88 -12.55
CA GLU A 172 -3.51 -1.17 -13.96
C GLU A 172 -2.72 -2.47 -14.06
N SER A 173 -3.07 -3.38 -14.96
CA SER A 173 -2.33 -4.64 -15.08
C SER A 173 -2.51 -5.28 -16.44
N VAL A 174 -1.47 -6.02 -16.85
CA VAL A 174 -1.51 -6.88 -18.03
C VAL A 174 -1.11 -8.29 -17.59
N PRO A 175 -1.95 -9.31 -17.85
CA PRO A 175 -1.62 -10.70 -17.52
C PRO A 175 -0.27 -11.13 -18.11
N GLY A 176 0.57 -11.73 -17.28
CA GLY A 176 1.91 -12.20 -17.62
C GLY A 176 2.99 -11.11 -17.74
N VAL A 177 2.65 -9.84 -17.50
CA VAL A 177 3.60 -8.71 -17.51
C VAL A 177 3.80 -8.14 -16.11
N GLY A 178 2.69 -7.95 -15.36
CA GLY A 178 2.73 -7.42 -14.01
C GLY A 178 1.57 -6.46 -13.71
N SER A 179 1.61 -5.86 -12.52
CA SER A 179 0.60 -4.92 -12.05
C SER A 179 1.21 -3.61 -11.57
N VAL A 180 0.45 -2.52 -11.67
CA VAL A 180 0.79 -1.21 -11.12
C VAL A 180 -0.38 -0.73 -10.29
N PHE A 181 -0.19 -0.64 -8.98
CA PHE A 181 -1.13 -0.02 -8.06
C PHE A 181 -0.73 1.44 -7.89
N ARG A 182 -1.65 2.36 -8.16
CA ARG A 182 -1.43 3.80 -8.05
C ARG A 182 -2.33 4.38 -7.00
N LEU A 183 -1.84 5.36 -6.27
CA LEU A 183 -2.64 6.16 -5.36
C LEU A 183 -2.24 7.63 -5.41
N THR A 184 -3.17 8.51 -5.10
CA THR A 184 -2.94 9.95 -4.96
C THR A 184 -3.23 10.40 -3.55
N LEU A 185 -2.44 11.36 -3.06
CA LEU A 185 -2.72 12.10 -1.84
C LEU A 185 -2.69 13.61 -2.13
N PRO A 186 -3.60 14.41 -1.53
CA PRO A 186 -3.64 15.85 -1.74
C PRO A 186 -2.30 16.50 -1.38
N ALA A 187 -1.76 17.29 -2.30
CA ALA A 187 -0.56 18.08 -2.03
C ALA A 187 -0.87 19.12 -0.95
N GLU A 188 0.13 19.49 -0.17
CA GLU A 188 0.05 20.65 0.69
C GLU A 188 -0.18 21.88 -0.20
N THR A 189 -1.38 22.45 -0.15
CA THR A 189 -1.62 23.76 -0.74
C THR A 189 -0.72 24.73 -0.01
N LEU A 190 0.31 25.23 -0.70
CA LEU A 190 1.06 26.38 -0.22
C LEU A 190 0.06 27.52 -0.09
N CYS A 191 -0.39 27.83 1.14
CA CYS A 191 -1.07 29.09 1.40
C CYS A 191 -0.08 30.20 1.02
N GLY A 192 -0.29 30.78 -0.17
CA GLY A 192 0.46 31.92 -0.64
C GLY A 192 0.38 33.02 0.42
N GLY A 193 1.53 33.48 0.88
CA GLY A 193 1.59 34.72 1.63
C GLY A 193 1.06 35.82 0.73
N GLU A 194 -0.15 36.30 1.01
CA GLU A 194 -0.55 37.65 0.65
C GLU A 194 0.42 38.58 1.37
N THR A 195 1.50 38.97 0.69
CA THR A 195 2.21 40.19 1.05
C THR A 195 1.25 41.34 0.79
N ASP A 196 0.53 41.71 1.85
CA ASP A 196 -0.08 43.02 1.98
C ASP A 196 1.01 44.08 1.72
N HIS A 197 0.91 44.75 0.57
CA HIS A 197 1.60 46.00 0.28
C HIS A 197 0.52 47.07 0.08
N GLY A 198 -0.20 47.36 1.16
CA GLY A 198 -0.98 48.58 1.33
C GLY A 198 -0.25 49.56 2.23
N GLY A 199 0.13 50.73 1.69
CA GLY A 199 0.58 51.90 2.47
C GLY A 199 1.70 52.70 1.83
#